data_AF-A0A8T3Y944-F1
#
_entry.id   AF-A0A8T3Y944-F1
#
_cell.length_a   1.000
_cell.length_b   1.000
_cell.length_c   1.000
_cell.angle_alpha   90.00
_cell.angle_beta   90.00
_cell.angle_gamma   90.00
#
_symmetry.space_group_name_H-M   'P 1'
#
loop_
_entity.id
_entity.type
_entity.pdbx_description
1 polymer ?
#
loop_
_entity_poly.entity_id
_entity_poly.type
_entity_poly.pdbx_seq_one_letter_code
_entity_poly.pdbx_strand_id
1 'polypeptide(L)'
;MVIGAPSPANHLKEFEVQRAKAIAGDKLVLMPGVGAQGGEAQSIISTFGWENVIANVGRAIMYAHNPAREAQKYKEMLNGFK
;
A
#
# COMPACT_ATOMS: atom_id res chain seq x y z
N MET A 1 -4.90 -2.30 11.75
CA MET A 1 -3.49 -2.74 11.91
C MET A 1 -2.63 -1.98 10.90
N VAL A 2 -1.36 -1.69 11.22
CA VAL A 2 -0.44 -1.06 10.25
C VAL A 2 0.47 -2.16 9.68
N ILE A 3 0.57 -2.25 8.36
CA ILE A 3 1.40 -3.22 7.66
C ILE A 3 2.31 -2.42 6.73
N GLY A 4 3.62 -2.45 7.00
CA GLY A 4 4.60 -1.80 6.12
C GLY A 4 4.56 -2.39 4.71
N ALA A 5 4.74 -1.55 3.69
CA ALA A 5 4.82 -2.03 2.32
C ALA A 5 6.15 -2.83 2.11
N PRO A 6 6.12 -3.99 1.44
CA PRO A 6 7.30 -4.84 1.23
C PRO A 6 8.30 -4.30 0.21
N SER A 7 9.45 -3.75 0.63
CA SER A 7 10.47 -3.15 -0.26
C SER A 7 11.81 -3.90 -0.24
N PRO A 8 12.76 -3.63 -1.16
CA PRO A 8 14.10 -4.21 -1.10
C PRO A 8 14.85 -3.93 0.22
N ALA A 9 14.44 -2.88 0.95
CA ALA A 9 14.94 -2.53 2.28
C ALA A 9 14.04 -3.02 3.43
N ASN A 10 12.88 -3.61 3.13
CA ASN A 10 11.90 -4.12 4.07
C ASN A 10 11.75 -5.64 3.85
N HIS A 11 12.14 -6.47 4.81
CA HIS A 11 12.21 -7.94 4.67
C HIS A 11 10.85 -8.67 4.46
N LEU A 12 9.76 -7.95 4.21
CA LEU A 12 8.42 -8.49 4.05
C LEU A 12 8.28 -9.26 2.74
N LYS A 13 8.25 -10.58 2.85
CA LYS A 13 7.87 -11.49 1.75
C LYS A 13 6.36 -11.70 1.76
N GLU A 14 5.77 -12.17 0.66
CA GLU A 14 4.31 -12.48 0.57
C GLU A 14 3.81 -13.32 1.76
N PHE A 15 4.62 -14.26 2.23
CA PHE A 15 4.34 -15.08 3.41
C PHE A 15 4.08 -14.25 4.68
N GLU A 16 4.78 -13.15 4.88
CA GLU A 16 4.58 -12.29 6.05
C GLU A 16 3.28 -11.48 5.95
N VAL A 17 2.88 -11.10 4.73
CA VAL A 17 1.58 -10.45 4.47
C VAL A 17 0.43 -11.42 4.79
N GLN A 18 0.56 -12.69 4.41
CA GLN A 18 -0.43 -13.74 4.72
C GLN A 18 -0.52 -14.01 6.24
N ARG A 19 0.61 -14.04 6.94
CA ARG A 19 0.61 -14.13 8.41
C ARG A 19 -0.08 -12.93 9.06
N ALA A 20 0.16 -11.73 8.54
CA ALA A 20 -0.52 -10.54 9.02
C ALA A 20 -2.04 -10.64 8.78
N LYS A 21 -2.50 -11.19 7.64
CA LYS A 21 -3.93 -11.42 7.36
C LYS A 21 -4.54 -12.41 8.33
N ALA A 22 -3.85 -13.50 8.65
CA ALA A 22 -4.33 -14.48 9.64
C ALA A 22 -4.53 -13.87 11.04
N ILE A 23 -3.69 -12.91 11.43
CA ILE A 23 -3.79 -12.20 12.72
C ILE A 23 -4.86 -11.11 12.67
N ALA A 24 -4.89 -10.32 11.60
CA ALA A 24 -5.79 -9.18 11.45
C ALA A 24 -7.24 -9.60 11.21
N GLY A 25 -7.46 -10.70 10.49
CA GLY A 25 -8.77 -11.10 9.97
C GLY A 25 -9.25 -10.11 8.91
N ASP A 26 -10.53 -9.75 8.96
CA ASP A 26 -11.17 -8.82 8.03
C ASP A 26 -11.18 -7.37 8.51
N LYS A 27 -10.28 -7.03 9.44
CA LYS A 27 -10.11 -5.66 9.89
C LYS A 27 -9.44 -4.81 8.81
N LEU A 28 -9.80 -3.54 8.80
CA LEU A 28 -9.14 -2.54 7.96
C LEU A 28 -7.65 -2.40 8.33
N VAL A 29 -6.80 -2.32 7.30
CA VAL A 29 -5.34 -2.18 7.42
C VAL A 29 -4.85 -0.89 6.78
N LEU A 30 -3.82 -0.31 7.39
CA LEU A 30 -3.11 0.86 6.89
C LEU A 30 -1.77 0.42 6.29
N MET A 31 -1.53 0.80 5.04
CA MET A 31 -0.28 0.58 4.31
C MET A 31 0.47 1.91 4.17
N PRO A 32 1.45 2.22 5.03
CA PRO A 32 2.22 3.44 4.94
C PRO A 32 3.35 3.33 3.92
N GLY A 33 3.65 4.45 3.27
CA GLY A 33 4.86 4.58 2.47
C GLY A 33 4.78 3.89 1.11
N VAL A 34 3.59 3.86 0.50
CA VAL A 34 3.45 3.48 -0.92
C VAL A 34 4.41 4.33 -1.75
N GLY A 35 5.48 3.69 -2.20
CA GLY A 35 6.53 4.31 -3.00
C GLY A 35 6.28 4.18 -4.50
N ALA A 36 7.28 4.52 -5.29
CA ALA A 36 7.23 4.45 -6.76
C ALA A 36 7.07 3.01 -7.31
N GLN A 37 7.30 1.99 -6.48
CA GLN A 37 7.22 0.58 -6.88
C GLN A 37 5.85 0.02 -6.46
N GLY A 38 4.91 -0.05 -7.40
CA GLY A 38 3.52 -0.48 -7.16
C GLY A 38 3.33 -1.96 -6.79
N GLY A 39 4.38 -2.79 -6.89
CA GLY A 39 4.30 -4.23 -6.57
C GLY A 39 3.95 -4.52 -5.11
N GLU A 40 4.38 -3.65 -4.20
CA GLU A 40 4.14 -3.80 -2.76
C GLU A 40 2.66 -3.58 -2.42
N ALA A 41 2.07 -2.58 -3.06
CA ALA A 41 0.67 -2.23 -2.90
C ALA A 41 -0.24 -3.35 -3.42
N GLN A 42 0.10 -3.91 -4.59
CA GLN A 42 -0.67 -4.98 -5.18
C GLN A 42 -0.76 -6.21 -4.26
N SER A 43 0.37 -6.66 -3.69
CA SER A 43 0.40 -7.83 -2.80
C SER A 43 -0.50 -7.67 -1.56
N ILE A 44 -0.46 -6.49 -0.93
CA ILE A 44 -1.29 -6.19 0.25
C ILE A 44 -2.77 -6.09 -0.13
N ILE A 45 -3.09 -5.37 -1.22
CA ILE A 45 -4.47 -5.22 -1.72
C ILE A 45 -5.06 -6.59 -2.08
N SER A 46 -4.33 -7.43 -2.80
CA SER A 46 -4.79 -8.78 -3.17
C SER A 46 -5.00 -9.70 -1.96
N THR A 47 -4.28 -9.47 -0.86
CA THR A 47 -4.39 -10.30 0.35
C THR A 47 -5.52 -9.84 1.28
N PHE A 48 -5.69 -8.53 1.45
CA PHE A 48 -6.65 -7.96 2.41
C PHE A 48 -7.99 -7.58 1.78
N GLY A 49 -8.04 -7.39 0.46
CA GLY A 49 -9.19 -6.86 -0.27
C GLY A 49 -9.11 -5.34 -0.42
N TRP A 50 -9.53 -4.85 -1.58
CA TRP A 50 -9.47 -3.42 -1.94
C TRP A 50 -10.18 -2.53 -0.92
N GLU A 51 -11.36 -2.96 -0.45
CA GLU A 51 -12.18 -2.25 0.54
C GLU A 51 -11.56 -2.20 1.95
N ASN A 52 -10.57 -3.04 2.24
CA ASN A 52 -9.98 -3.17 3.57
C ASN A 52 -8.59 -2.55 3.69
N VAL A 53 -8.09 -1.87 2.64
CA VAL A 53 -6.75 -1.28 2.63
C VAL A 53 -6.82 0.23 2.47
N ILE A 54 -6.22 0.95 3.43
CA ILE A 54 -5.92 2.37 3.29
C ILE A 54 -4.45 2.51 2.89
N ALA A 55 -4.19 2.97 1.66
CA ALA A 55 -2.86 3.33 1.19
C ALA A 55 -2.52 4.76 1.61
N ASN A 56 -1.42 4.95 2.36
CA ASN A 56 -0.94 6.28 2.75
C ASN A 56 0.31 6.68 1.95
N VAL A 57 0.17 7.75 1.17
CA VAL A 57 1.24 8.39 0.40
C VAL A 57 1.48 9.80 0.94
N GLY A 58 2.50 9.96 1.79
CA GLY A 58 2.81 11.24 2.42
C GLY A 58 3.82 12.08 1.63
N ARG A 59 5.11 11.90 1.95
CA ARG A 59 6.23 12.72 1.43
C ARG A 59 6.29 12.81 -0.10
N ALA A 60 5.93 11.73 -0.80
CA ALA A 60 5.94 11.72 -2.27
C ALA A 60 4.96 12.73 -2.88
N ILE A 61 3.78 12.91 -2.27
CA ILE A 61 2.80 13.92 -2.71
C ILE A 61 3.17 15.30 -2.15
N MET A 62 3.50 15.37 -0.85
CA MET A 62 3.74 16.63 -0.16
C MET A 62 4.91 17.44 -0.73
N TYR A 63 5.97 16.77 -1.19
CA TYR A 63 7.15 17.41 -1.77
C TYR A 63 7.18 17.40 -3.30
N ALA A 64 6.10 16.95 -3.96
CA ALA A 64 6.02 17.01 -5.41
C ALA A 64 5.92 18.45 -5.91
N HIS A 65 6.47 18.73 -7.09
CA HIS A 65 6.33 20.03 -7.74
C HIS A 65 4.85 20.40 -7.96
N ASN A 66 4.00 19.40 -8.25
CA ASN A 66 2.56 19.56 -8.34
C ASN A 66 1.87 18.44 -7.53
N PRO A 67 1.55 18.69 -6.24
CA PRO A 67 0.96 17.69 -5.36
C PRO A 67 -0.37 17.12 -5.87
N ALA A 68 -1.20 17.94 -6.51
CA ALA A 68 -2.48 17.49 -7.06
C ALA A 68 -2.28 16.47 -8.19
N ARG A 69 -1.36 16.77 -9.12
CA ARG A 69 -1.00 15.83 -10.20
C ARG A 69 -0.37 14.55 -9.66
N GLU A 70 0.48 14.67 -8.65
CA GLU A 70 1.13 13.49 -8.06
C GLU A 70 0.11 12.60 -7.33
N ALA A 71 -0.80 13.18 -6.56
CA ALA A 71 -1.90 12.46 -5.93
C ALA A 71 -2.79 11.74 -6.96
N GLN A 72 -3.07 12.39 -8.10
CA GLN A 72 -3.82 11.78 -9.18
C GLN A 72 -3.12 10.53 -9.75
N LYS A 73 -1.81 10.57 -9.96
CA LYS A 73 -1.05 9.39 -10.43
C LYS A 73 -1.16 8.21 -9.47
N TYR A 74 -1.00 8.45 -8.17
CA TYR A 74 -1.14 7.38 -7.17
C TYR A 74 -2.57 6.82 -7.12
N LYS A 75 -3.59 7.68 -7.24
CA LYS A 75 -4.99 7.25 -7.33
C LYS A 75 -5.21 6.35 -8.55
N GLU A 76 -4.73 6.75 -9.72
CA GLU A 76 -4.85 5.99 -10.96
C GLU A 76 -4.13 4.64 -10.86
N MET A 77 -2.89 4.64 -10.37
CA MET A 77 -2.12 3.43 -10.13
C MET A 77 -2.84 2.46 -9.18
N LEU A 78 -3.28 2.95 -8.01
CA LEU A 78 -3.94 2.11 -7.01
C LEU A 78 -5.27 1.58 -7.53
N ASN A 79 -6.08 2.40 -8.20
CA ASN A 79 -7.34 1.95 -8.80
C ASN A 79 -7.15 0.87 -9.87
N GLY A 80 -5.97 0.78 -10.48
CA GLY A 80 -5.61 -0.32 -11.38
C GLY A 80 -5.45 -1.68 -10.69
N PHE A 81 -5.41 -1.71 -9.35
CA PHE A 81 -5.35 -2.93 -8.55
C PHE A 81 -6.70 -3.36 -7.98
N LYS A 82 -7.77 -2.60 -8.24
CA LYS A 82 -9.13 -2.98 -7.89
C LYS A 82 -9.59 -4.13 -8.79
#